data_AF-A0A847CZY2-F1
#
_entry.id   AF-A0A847CZY2-F1
#
_cell.length_a   1.000
_cell.length_b   1.000
_cell.length_c   1.000
_cell.angle_alpha   90.00
_cell.angle_beta   90.00
_cell.angle_gamma   90.00
#
_symmetry.space_group_name_H-M   'P 1'
#
loop_
_entity.id
_entity.type
_entity.pdbx_description
1 polymer ?
#
loop_
_entity_poly.entity_id
_entity_poly.type
_entity_poly.pdbx_seq_one_letter_code
_entity_poly.pdbx_strand_id
1 'polypeptide(L)' 'MNKDSEYFFIDINIVTMKIVNWGISDTATLTGDTDDKDVHRIFLTKGQYNKLKKYLR' A
#
# COMPACT_ATOMS: atom_id res chain seq x y z
N MET A 1 21.37 -6.74 9.49
CA MET A 1 20.05 -6.17 9.12
C MET A 1 20.03 -6.03 7.61
N ASN A 2 19.13 -6.76 6.92
CA ASN A 2 19.01 -6.69 5.47
C ASN A 2 18.61 -5.27 5.05
N LYS A 3 19.34 -4.71 4.08
CA LYS A 3 19.27 -3.31 3.63
C LYS A 3 18.11 -3.01 2.68
N ASP A 4 17.29 -4.01 2.32
CA ASP A 4 16.24 -3.88 1.31
C ASP A 4 14.87 -4.24 1.91
N SER A 5 14.34 -3.39 2.80
CA SER A 5 12.99 -3.58 3.33
C SER A 5 11.98 -3.00 2.34
N GLU A 6 11.69 -3.76 1.28
CA GLU A 6 10.61 -3.44 0.36
C GLU A 6 9.25 -3.58 1.09
N TYR A 7 8.54 -2.46 1.26
CA TYR A 7 7.19 -2.43 1.80
C TYR A 7 6.18 -2.36 0.68
N PHE A 8 5.28 -3.34 0.61
CA PHE A 8 4.21 -3.35 -0.37
C PHE A 8 2.99 -2.65 0.21
N PHE A 9 2.30 -1.84 -0.58
CA PHE A 9 1.15 -1.10 -0.10
C PHE A 9 0.02 -0.98 -1.14
N ILE A 10 -1.16 -0.65 -0.63
CA ILE A 10 -2.32 -0.19 -1.39
C ILE A 10 -2.90 1.03 -0.68
N ASP A 11 -3.20 2.07 -1.46
CA ASP A 11 -3.85 3.28 -0.98
C ASP A 11 -5.30 3.28 -1.44
N ILE A 12 -6.21 3.45 -0.49
CA ILE A 12 -7.65 3.43 -0.71
C ILE A 12 -8.22 4.77 -0.30
N ASN A 13 -9.01 5.38 -1.17
CA ASN A 13 -9.81 6.52 -0.78
C ASN A 13 -11.02 6.02 0.04
N ILE A 14 -11.08 6.35 1.33
CA ILE A 14 -12.05 5.79 2.28
C ILE A 14 -13.48 6.29 2.07
N VAL A 15 -13.64 7.42 1.36
CA VAL A 15 -14.95 8.00 1.03
C VAL A 15 -15.58 7.26 -0.16
N THR A 16 -14.78 7.01 -1.19
CA THR A 16 -15.24 6.39 -2.45
C THR A 16 -15.06 4.88 -2.49
N MET A 17 -14.31 4.32 -1.52
CA MET A 17 -13.90 2.91 -1.47
C MET A 17 -13.13 2.46 -2.72
N LYS A 18 -12.47 3.39 -3.41
CA LYS A 18 -11.69 3.10 -4.61
C LYS A 18 -10.21 3.00 -4.29
N ILE A 19 -9.54 2.06 -4.96
CA ILE A 19 -8.08 1.99 -4.99
C ILE A 19 -7.58 3.19 -5.79
N VAL A 20 -6.76 4.04 -5.16
CA VAL A 20 -6.19 5.23 -5.81
C VAL A 20 -4.71 5.05 -6.15
N ASN A 21 -4.00 4.19 -5.42
CA ASN A 21 -2.62 3.87 -5.68
C ASN A 21 -2.26 2.49 -5.09
N TRP A 22 -1.17 1.89 -5.56
CA TRP A 22 -0.56 0.70 -4.98
C TRP A 22 0.87 0.56 -5.49
N GLY A 23 1.77 0.01 -4.66
CA GLY A 23 3.17 -0.01 -5.04
C GLY A 23 4.12 -0.64 -4.03
N ILE A 24 5.39 -0.30 -4.21
CA ILE A 24 6.51 -0.67 -3.35
C ILE A 24 7.09 0.65 -2.81
N SER A 25 7.39 0.67 -1.53
CA SER A 25 8.04 1.79 -0.85
C SER A 25 9.23 1.26 -0.07
N ASP A 26 10.30 2.05 -0.01
CA ASP A 26 11.49 1.74 0.78
C ASP A 26 11.31 2.13 2.25
N THR A 27 10.20 2.82 2.56
CA THR A 27 9.84 3.29 3.90
C THR A 27 8.39 2.92 4.22
N ALA A 28 8.14 2.59 5.49
CA ALA A 28 6.80 2.39 6.02
C ALA A 28 6.61 3.28 7.25
N THR A 29 5.54 4.09 7.24
CA THR A 29 5.03 4.72 8.45
C THR A 29 4.13 3.72 9.17
N LEU A 30 4.25 3.60 10.49
CA LEU A 30 3.42 2.66 11.27
C LEU A 30 1.93 3.04 11.27
N THR A 31 1.59 4.27 10.92
CA THR A 31 0.23 4.80 11.03
C THR A 31 -0.60 4.60 9.77
N GLY A 32 0.02 4.36 8.61
CA GLY A 32 -0.70 4.27 7.33
C GLY A 32 -1.34 5.59 6.89
N ASP A 33 -1.01 6.69 7.57
CA ASP A 33 -1.46 8.02 7.18
C ASP A 33 -0.75 8.46 5.90
N THR A 34 -1.49 9.14 5.05
CA THR A 34 -0.96 9.85 3.90
C THR A 34 -1.22 11.34 4.06
N ASP A 35 -0.62 12.17 3.20
CA ASP A 35 -0.88 13.63 3.22
C ASP A 35 -2.35 13.97 2.91
N ASP A 36 -3.08 13.02 2.32
CA ASP A 36 -4.52 13.13 2.07
C ASP A 36 -5.31 12.37 3.15
N LYS A 37 -6.10 13.12 3.92
CA LYS A 37 -6.96 12.59 4.99
C LYS A 37 -8.01 11.57 4.52
N ASP A 38 -8.38 11.62 3.25
CA ASP A 38 -9.36 10.71 2.67
C ASP A 38 -8.68 9.47 2.08
N VAL A 39 -7.35 9.40 2.09
CA VAL A 39 -6.56 8.28 1.58
C VAL A 39 -5.82 7.59 2.73
N HIS A 40 -6.10 6.29 2.88
CA HIS A 40 -5.45 5.45 3.86
C HIS A 40 -4.56 4.41 3.19
N ARG A 41 -3.33 4.26 3.70
CA ARG A 41 -2.35 3.30 3.22
C ARG A 41 -2.39 2.02 4.04
N ILE A 42 -2.60 0.90 3.35
CA ILE A 42 -2.57 -0.44 3.94
C ILE A 42 -1.31 -1.15 3.46
N PHE A 43 -0.47 -1.57 4.40
CA PHE A 43 0.69 -2.40 4.09
C PHE A 43 0.29 -3.85 3.86
N LEU A 44 0.92 -4.45 2.86
CA LEU A 44 0.66 -5.79 2.39
C LEU A 44 1.91 -6.65 2.55
N THR A 45 1.71 -7.92 2.82
CA THR A 45 2.75 -8.92 2.58
C THR A 45 3.01 -9.07 1.07
N LYS A 46 4.21 -9.49 0.69
CA LYS A 46 4.57 -9.78 -0.71
C LYS A 46 3.55 -10.69 -1.40
N GLY A 47 3.02 -11.68 -0.69
CA GLY A 47 2.00 -12.60 -1.21
C GLY A 47 0.66 -11.93 -1.50
N GLN A 48 0.18 -11.05 -0.60
CA GLN A 48 -1.04 -10.27 -0.82
C GLN A 48 -0.88 -9.30 -1.99
N TYR A 49 0.26 -8.62 -2.08
CA TYR A 49 0.58 -7.72 -3.19
C TYR A 49 0.62 -8.43 -4.54
N ASN A 50 1.21 -9.63 -4.60
CA ASN A 50 1.21 -10.43 -5.83
C ASN A 50 -0.21 -10.86 -6.25
N LYS A 51 -1.10 -11.15 -5.29
CA LYS A 51 -2.52 -11.42 -5.57
C LYS A 51 -3.22 -10.19 -6.12
N LEU A 52 -2.99 -9.01 -5.54
CA LEU A 52 -3.51 -7.73 -6.02
C LEU A 52 -3.06 -7.45 -7.46
N LYS A 53 -1.75 -7.56 -7.73
CA LYS A 53 -1.17 -7.42 -9.08
C LYS A 53 -1.82 -8.32 -10.11
N LYS A 54 -2.14 -9.56 -9.74
CA LYS A 54 -2.79 -10.53 -10.62
C LYS A 54 -4.24 -10.15 -10.94
N TYR A 55 -4.94 -9.54 -9.98
CA TYR A 55 -6.35 -9.15 -10.13
C TYR A 55 -6.53 -7.84 -10.92
N LEU A 56 -5.61 -6.88 -10.75
CA LEU A 56 -5.68 -5.57 -11.40
C LEU A 56 -5.03 -5.54 -12.80
N ARG A 57 -4.59 -6.69 -13.31
CA ARG A 57 -3.99 -6.84 -14.64
C ARG A 57 -5.00 -7.42 -15.61
#